data_AF-A0A4U2ZYL5-F1
#
_entry.id   AF-A0A4U2ZYL5-F1
#
_cell.length_a   1.000
_cell.length_b   1.000
_cell.length_c   1.000
_cell.angle_alpha   90.00
_cell.angle_beta   90.00
_cell.angle_gamma   90.00
#
_symmetry.space_group_name_H-M   'P 1'
#
loop_
_entity.id
_entity.type
_entity.pdbx_description
1 polymer ?
#
loop_
_entity_poly.entity_id
_entity_poly.type
_entity_poly.pdbx_seq_one_letter_code
_entity_poly.pdbx_strand_id
1 'polypeptide(L)'
;QFVDIKDVASFGLNMAENNKVGTFNVTGPKDELTMEELLNTCKKVTNSDAAFVWVDESFMHENKVQPWTEMPLWLPETFSLEGEKDPWKGGFSINIESAVKEGLTCRSLEDTVTDVYGWMKEMEERGLKAGVSDERERVLLEKWCNKGQMREFSE
;
A
#
# COMPACT_ATOMS: atom_id res chain seq x y z
N GLN A 1 -5.83 -0.24 1.49
CA GLN A 1 -6.68 0.97 1.66
C GLN A 1 -5.81 2.08 2.22
N PHE A 2 -5.85 3.27 1.63
CA PHE A 2 -5.14 4.47 2.09
C PHE A 2 -5.96 5.72 1.73
N VAL A 3 -5.62 6.89 2.26
CA VAL A 3 -6.32 8.12 1.91
C VAL A 3 -5.35 9.28 1.75
N ASP A 4 -5.66 10.17 0.81
CA ASP A 4 -4.94 11.42 0.67
C ASP A 4 -5.32 12.37 1.82
N ILE A 5 -4.33 12.94 2.48
CA ILE A 5 -4.56 13.85 3.61
C ILE A 5 -5.36 15.10 3.21
N LYS A 6 -5.28 15.53 1.95
CA LYS A 6 -6.07 16.66 1.43
C LYS A 6 -7.55 16.34 1.37
N ASP A 7 -7.91 15.07 1.13
CA ASP A 7 -9.29 14.60 1.10
C ASP A 7 -9.86 14.51 2.51
N VAL A 8 -9.06 14.02 3.46
CA VAL A 8 -9.42 14.03 4.90
C VAL A 8 -9.66 15.46 5.37
N ALA A 9 -8.76 16.39 5.03
CA ALA A 9 -8.87 17.80 5.43
C ALA A 9 -10.11 18.47 4.80
N SER A 10 -10.34 18.24 3.50
CA SER A 10 -11.51 18.77 2.78
C SER A 10 -12.82 18.24 3.35
N PHE A 11 -12.88 16.95 3.69
CA PHE A 11 -14.04 16.34 4.34
C PHE A 11 -14.28 16.95 5.73
N GLY A 12 -13.24 17.07 6.56
CA GLY A 12 -13.35 17.68 7.88
C GLY A 12 -13.83 19.13 7.82
N LEU A 13 -13.32 19.93 6.88
CA LEU A 13 -13.77 21.30 6.66
C LEU A 13 -15.24 21.35 6.23
N ASN A 14 -15.65 20.53 5.28
CA ASN A 14 -17.03 20.44 4.82
C ASN A 14 -18.00 20.07 5.96
N MET A 15 -17.61 19.14 6.84
CA MET A 15 -18.41 18.77 8.02
C MET A 15 -18.58 19.95 8.98
N ALA A 16 -17.50 20.68 9.24
CA ALA A 16 -17.51 21.85 10.12
C ALA A 16 -18.35 23.01 9.56
N GLU A 17 -18.15 23.36 8.29
CA GLU A 17 -18.88 24.46 7.62
C GLU A 17 -20.39 24.21 7.56
N ASN A 18 -20.79 22.95 7.44
CA ASN A 18 -22.20 22.55 7.39
C ASN A 18 -22.79 22.15 8.74
N ASN A 19 -22.08 22.35 9.86
CA ASN A 19 -22.50 21.97 11.21
C ASN A 19 -22.92 20.49 11.33
N LYS A 20 -22.25 19.60 10.59
CA LYS A 20 -22.51 18.16 10.63
C LYS A 20 -21.62 17.50 11.68
N VAL A 21 -22.18 16.51 12.38
CA VAL A 21 -21.48 15.76 13.42
C VAL A 21 -21.75 14.27 13.23
N GLY A 22 -20.74 13.43 13.47
CA GLY A 22 -20.89 11.98 13.45
C GLY A 22 -19.55 11.25 13.50
N THR A 23 -19.62 9.92 13.51
CA THR A 23 -18.45 9.04 13.45
C THR A 23 -18.38 8.41 12.07
N PHE A 24 -17.26 8.58 11.38
CA PHE A 24 -17.07 8.15 10.00
C PHE A 24 -15.71 7.47 9.83
N ASN A 25 -15.67 6.41 9.02
CA ASN A 25 -14.41 5.89 8.50
C ASN A 25 -13.99 6.77 7.32
N VAL A 26 -12.84 7.43 7.43
CA VAL A 26 -12.30 8.29 6.38
C VAL A 26 -11.03 7.64 5.85
N THR A 27 -11.22 6.80 4.84
CA THR A 27 -10.15 6.10 4.13
C THR A 27 -10.51 6.00 2.64
N GLY A 28 -9.68 5.38 1.80
CA GLY A 28 -9.95 5.24 0.37
C GLY A 28 -9.03 4.24 -0.37
N PRO A 29 -8.99 4.30 -1.70
CA PRO A 29 -9.96 4.99 -2.56
C PRO A 29 -11.39 4.43 -2.41
N LYS A 30 -12.37 5.12 -3.01
CA LYS A 30 -13.77 4.69 -3.00
C LYS A 30 -13.97 3.36 -3.74
N ASP A 31 -13.26 3.20 -4.84
CA ASP A 31 -13.28 2.00 -5.65
C ASP A 31 -12.12 1.07 -5.22
N GLU A 32 -12.24 -0.22 -5.50
CA GLU A 32 -11.15 -1.17 -5.22
C GLU A 32 -9.88 -0.78 -5.99
N LEU A 33 -8.74 -0.88 -5.32
CA LEU A 33 -7.42 -0.59 -5.89
C LEU A 33 -6.48 -1.74 -5.57
N THR A 34 -5.89 -2.30 -6.61
CA THR A 34 -4.90 -3.38 -6.51
C THR A 34 -3.49 -2.82 -6.28
N MET A 35 -2.60 -3.65 -5.74
CA MET A 35 -1.18 -3.30 -5.63
C MET A 35 -0.54 -3.12 -7.02
N GLU A 36 -1.00 -3.86 -8.03
CA GLU A 36 -0.51 -3.71 -9.41
C GLU A 36 -0.85 -2.34 -9.99
N GLU A 37 -2.09 -1.87 -9.83
CA GLU A 37 -2.51 -0.54 -10.27
C GLU A 37 -1.74 0.56 -9.53
N LEU A 38 -1.52 0.39 -8.22
CA LEU A 38 -0.72 1.29 -7.40
C LEU A 38 0.70 1.43 -7.98
N LEU A 39 1.41 0.31 -8.13
CA LEU A 39 2.79 0.28 -8.58
C LEU A 39 2.93 0.79 -10.02
N ASN A 40 2.02 0.40 -10.92
CA ASN A 40 2.02 0.90 -12.30
C ASN A 40 1.76 2.40 -12.38
N THR A 41 0.87 2.94 -11.54
CA THR A 41 0.65 4.39 -11.49
C THR A 41 1.88 5.13 -10.98
N CYS A 42 2.53 4.61 -9.93
CA CYS A 42 3.82 5.12 -9.47
C CYS A 42 4.87 5.13 -10.58
N LYS A 43 5.02 4.01 -11.30
CA LYS A 43 5.95 3.90 -12.43
C LYS A 43 5.68 4.92 -13.53
N LYS A 44 4.40 5.07 -13.93
CA LYS A 44 3.96 6.04 -14.96
C LYS A 44 4.27 7.47 -14.55
N VAL A 45 3.85 7.90 -13.36
CA VAL A 45 3.98 9.28 -12.89
C VAL A 45 5.45 9.67 -12.68
N THR A 46 6.26 8.74 -12.16
CA THR A 46 7.69 8.97 -11.91
C THR A 46 8.57 8.80 -13.14
N ASN A 47 8.01 8.31 -14.26
CA ASN A 47 8.73 7.89 -15.46
C ASN A 47 9.87 6.90 -15.13
N SER A 48 9.59 5.97 -14.21
CA SER A 48 10.54 4.94 -13.77
C SER A 48 10.56 3.77 -14.77
N ASP A 49 11.72 3.14 -14.90
CA ASP A 49 11.92 1.90 -15.64
C ASP A 49 11.83 0.64 -14.77
N ALA A 50 11.42 0.77 -13.50
CA ALA A 50 11.33 -0.33 -12.55
C ALA A 50 10.59 -1.56 -13.10
N ALA A 51 11.11 -2.75 -12.81
CA ALA A 51 10.48 -4.02 -13.12
C ALA A 51 9.93 -4.65 -11.84
N PHE A 52 8.72 -5.21 -11.91
CA PHE A 52 8.07 -5.84 -10.76
C PHE A 52 8.32 -7.34 -10.75
N VAL A 53 8.72 -7.87 -9.59
CA VAL A 53 8.80 -9.30 -9.33
C VAL A 53 7.74 -9.65 -8.30
N TRP A 54 6.70 -10.36 -8.74
CA TRP A 54 5.65 -10.84 -7.87
C TRP A 54 6.09 -12.15 -7.20
N VAL A 55 5.95 -12.20 -5.88
CA VAL A 55 6.38 -13.34 -5.05
C VAL A 55 5.21 -13.88 -4.23
N ASP A 56 5.24 -15.19 -3.95
CA ASP A 56 4.20 -15.84 -3.14
C ASP A 56 4.26 -15.38 -1.69
N GLU A 57 3.10 -15.27 -1.04
CA GLU A 57 3.01 -14.92 0.37
C GLU A 57 3.71 -15.95 1.29
N SER A 58 3.69 -17.23 0.91
CA SER A 58 4.42 -18.29 1.61
C SER A 58 5.93 -18.06 1.58
N PHE A 59 6.48 -17.54 0.47
CA PHE A 59 7.89 -17.20 0.37
C PHE A 59 8.26 -16.01 1.26
N MET A 60 7.38 -15.00 1.31
CA MET A 60 7.54 -13.85 2.20
C MET A 60 7.56 -14.32 3.66
N HIS A 61 6.66 -15.22 4.04
CA HIS A 61 6.59 -15.82 5.37
C HIS A 61 7.84 -16.64 5.71
N GLU A 62 8.24 -17.57 4.83
CA GLU A 62 9.43 -18.43 4.98
C GLU A 62 10.70 -17.60 5.20
N ASN A 63 10.80 -16.46 4.53
CA ASN A 63 11.94 -15.56 4.63
C ASN A 63 11.75 -14.48 5.72
N LYS A 64 10.68 -14.51 6.50
CA LYS A 64 10.41 -13.58 7.61
C LYS A 64 10.32 -12.11 7.17
N VAL A 65 9.79 -11.85 5.98
CA VAL A 65 9.53 -10.47 5.55
C VAL A 65 8.44 -9.87 6.42
N GLN A 66 8.72 -8.72 7.03
CA GLN A 66 7.83 -8.10 8.00
C GLN A 66 6.67 -7.36 7.30
N PRO A 67 5.41 -7.75 7.57
CA PRO A 67 4.26 -7.00 7.10
C PRO A 67 4.28 -5.58 7.64
N TRP A 68 3.75 -4.63 6.87
CA TRP A 68 3.70 -3.19 7.16
C TRP A 68 5.05 -2.46 7.24
N THR A 69 6.07 -3.07 7.85
CA THR A 69 7.39 -2.47 8.07
C THR A 69 8.29 -2.62 6.86
N GLU A 70 8.54 -3.85 6.41
CA GLU A 70 9.37 -4.12 5.23
C GLU A 70 8.55 -4.03 3.94
N MET A 71 7.27 -4.40 3.97
CA MET A 71 6.37 -4.24 2.83
C MET A 71 5.16 -3.38 3.22
N PRO A 72 5.20 -2.06 2.92
CA PRO A 72 4.07 -1.17 3.18
C PRO A 72 2.81 -1.61 2.45
N LEU A 73 1.64 -1.29 3.03
CA LEU A 73 0.32 -1.58 2.46
C LEU A 73 -0.02 -3.06 2.24
N TRP A 74 0.77 -3.98 2.80
CA TRP A 74 0.48 -5.41 2.78
C TRP A 74 0.19 -5.94 4.20
N LEU A 75 -0.86 -6.76 4.26
CA LEU A 75 -1.24 -7.56 5.43
C LEU A 75 -1.40 -9.01 4.97
N PRO A 76 -0.95 -10.00 5.76
CA PRO A 76 -1.02 -11.39 5.34
C PRO A 76 -2.44 -11.94 5.29
N GLU A 77 -2.74 -12.73 4.26
CA GLU A 77 -4.04 -13.42 4.12
C GLU A 77 -3.95 -14.91 4.50
N THR A 78 -2.79 -15.53 4.36
CA THR A 78 -2.58 -16.97 4.51
C THR A 78 -1.92 -17.35 5.83
N PHE A 79 -1.33 -16.40 6.55
CA PHE A 79 -0.69 -16.62 7.85
C PHE A 79 -1.03 -15.53 8.87
N SER A 80 -0.99 -15.87 10.15
CA SER A 80 -1.30 -14.92 11.23
C SER A 80 -0.09 -14.07 11.59
N LEU A 81 -0.33 -12.81 11.96
CA LEU A 81 0.69 -11.96 12.56
C LEU A 81 1.08 -12.46 13.95
N GLU A 82 2.25 -12.05 14.44
CA GLU A 82 2.68 -12.41 15.80
C GLU A 82 1.67 -11.91 16.84
N GLY A 83 1.23 -12.80 17.73
CA GLY A 83 0.23 -12.49 18.75
C GLY A 83 -1.23 -12.63 18.28
N GLU A 84 -1.46 -12.85 16.98
CA GLU A 84 -2.79 -13.01 16.40
C GLU A 84 -3.13 -14.48 16.18
N LYS A 85 -4.41 -14.82 16.37
CA LYS A 85 -4.90 -16.19 16.17
C LYS A 85 -5.12 -16.50 14.69
N ASP A 86 -5.69 -15.55 13.98
CA ASP A 86 -6.15 -15.71 12.59
C ASP A 86 -5.50 -14.64 11.68
N PRO A 87 -5.32 -14.93 10.38
CA PRO A 87 -4.83 -13.94 9.42
C PRO A 87 -5.79 -12.74 9.31
N TRP A 88 -5.24 -11.55 9.05
CA TRP A 88 -6.01 -10.31 8.95
C TRP A 88 -6.64 -10.13 7.56
N LYS A 89 -7.39 -11.15 7.12
CA LYS A 89 -8.10 -11.13 5.84
C LYS A 89 -9.07 -9.96 5.76
N GLY A 90 -8.98 -9.19 4.68
CA GLY A 90 -9.81 -7.99 4.51
C GLY A 90 -9.47 -6.85 5.47
N GLY A 91 -8.28 -6.83 6.08
CA GLY A 91 -7.82 -5.73 6.93
C GLY A 91 -7.82 -4.35 6.24
N PHE A 92 -7.89 -4.34 4.91
CA PHE A 92 -8.04 -3.16 4.06
C PHE A 92 -9.42 -3.01 3.39
N SER A 93 -10.46 -3.63 3.97
CA SER A 93 -11.82 -3.59 3.43
C SER A 93 -12.77 -2.81 4.35
N ILE A 94 -12.40 -1.58 4.72
CA ILE A 94 -13.21 -0.74 5.59
C ILE A 94 -14.29 -0.01 4.78
N ASN A 95 -15.55 -0.14 5.20
CA ASN A 95 -16.68 0.55 4.57
C ASN A 95 -16.64 2.07 4.88
N ILE A 96 -16.71 2.88 3.82
CA ILE A 96 -16.70 4.36 3.89
C ILE A 96 -17.99 5.00 3.36
N GLU A 97 -19.05 4.22 3.10
CA GLU A 97 -20.27 4.72 2.46
C GLU A 97 -20.92 5.87 3.23
N SER A 98 -20.86 5.85 4.56
CA SER A 98 -21.39 6.93 5.39
C SER A 98 -20.62 8.23 5.17
N ALA A 99 -19.29 8.18 5.08
CA ALA A 99 -18.47 9.36 4.80
C ALA A 99 -18.75 9.89 3.38
N VAL A 100 -18.85 8.99 2.39
CA VAL A 100 -19.17 9.36 1.00
C VAL A 100 -20.54 10.04 0.89
N LYS A 101 -21.56 9.53 1.61
CA LYS A 101 -22.89 10.17 1.69
C LYS A 101 -22.83 11.58 2.28
N GLU A 102 -21.89 11.83 3.19
CA GLU A 102 -21.69 13.15 3.81
C GLU A 102 -20.75 14.08 3.03
N GLY A 103 -20.23 13.64 1.89
CA GLY A 103 -19.44 14.46 0.97
C GLY A 103 -17.95 14.16 0.95
N LEU A 104 -17.49 13.03 1.52
CA LEU A 104 -16.13 12.56 1.28
C LEU A 104 -15.93 12.31 -0.22
N THR A 105 -14.90 12.95 -0.78
CA THR A 105 -14.43 12.70 -2.13
C THR A 105 -13.02 12.11 -2.05
N CYS A 106 -12.66 11.28 -3.02
CA CYS A 106 -11.32 10.72 -3.14
C CYS A 106 -10.71 11.21 -4.45
N ARG A 107 -9.50 11.76 -4.39
CA ARG A 107 -8.74 12.13 -5.58
C ARG A 107 -8.29 10.89 -6.34
N SER A 108 -7.91 11.11 -7.59
CA SER A 108 -7.33 10.03 -8.39
C SER A 108 -6.00 9.60 -7.78
N LEU A 109 -5.66 8.33 -7.96
CA LEU A 109 -4.36 7.82 -7.57
C LEU A 109 -3.21 8.60 -8.24
N GLU A 110 -3.40 8.99 -9.50
CA GLU A 110 -2.42 9.74 -10.28
C GLU A 110 -2.14 11.11 -9.64
N ASP A 111 -3.15 11.81 -9.14
CA ASP A 111 -2.98 13.09 -8.42
C ASP A 111 -2.17 12.89 -7.13
N THR A 112 -2.57 11.92 -6.29
CA THR A 112 -1.88 11.63 -5.03
C THR A 112 -0.42 11.25 -5.26
N VAL A 113 -0.14 10.36 -6.22
CA VAL A 113 1.23 9.94 -6.55
C VAL A 113 2.04 11.14 -7.08
N THR A 114 1.45 11.99 -7.92
CA THR A 114 2.12 13.18 -8.45
C THR A 114 2.51 14.14 -7.33
N ASP A 115 1.60 14.43 -6.42
CA ASP A 115 1.84 15.32 -5.28
C ASP A 115 2.89 14.75 -4.32
N VAL A 116 2.80 13.46 -3.97
CA VAL A 116 3.77 12.80 -3.11
C VAL A 116 5.15 12.77 -3.76
N TYR A 117 5.24 12.46 -5.05
CA TYR A 117 6.51 12.44 -5.77
C TYR A 117 7.16 13.83 -5.86
N GLY A 118 6.35 14.87 -6.12
CA GLY A 118 6.81 16.26 -6.08
C GLY A 118 7.37 16.63 -4.71
N TRP A 119 6.64 16.32 -3.64
CA TRP A 119 7.10 16.53 -2.26
C TRP A 119 8.37 15.75 -1.94
N MET A 120 8.48 14.49 -2.34
CA MET A 120 9.67 13.66 -2.13
C MET A 120 10.92 14.24 -2.80
N LYS A 121 10.78 14.87 -3.98
CA LYS A 121 11.90 15.53 -4.68
C LYS A 121 12.43 16.76 -3.96
N GLU A 122 11.59 17.44 -3.19
CA GLU A 122 11.97 18.63 -2.42
C GLU A 122 12.60 18.28 -1.06
N MET A 123 12.44 17.03 -0.61
CA MET A 123 13.05 16.58 0.63
C MET A 123 14.53 16.25 0.43
N GLU A 124 15.39 16.75 1.33
CA GLU A 124 16.71 16.16 1.51
C GLU A 124 16.58 14.66 1.79
N GLU A 125 17.47 13.88 1.18
CA GLU A 125 17.44 12.42 1.19
C GLU A 125 17.48 11.89 2.62
N ARG A 126 16.29 11.65 3.17
CA ARG A 126 16.09 11.05 4.48
C ARG A 126 15.80 9.59 4.24
N GLY A 127 16.63 8.72 4.81
CA GLY A 127 16.39 7.27 4.77
C GLY A 127 14.96 6.95 5.17
N LEU A 128 14.27 6.20 4.32
CA LEU A 128 12.90 5.77 4.59
C LEU A 128 12.90 4.87 5.83
N LYS A 129 11.94 5.09 6.73
CA LYS A 129 11.79 4.30 7.98
C LYS A 129 11.09 2.95 7.76
N ALA A 130 10.56 2.75 6.57
CA ALA A 130 9.82 1.56 6.15
C ALA A 130 10.20 1.23 4.71
N GLY A 131 9.99 -0.02 4.32
CA GLY A 131 10.48 -0.61 3.08
C GLY A 131 11.62 -1.60 3.34
N VAL A 132 11.71 -2.59 2.46
CA VAL A 132 12.84 -3.52 2.40
C VAL A 132 14.09 -2.70 2.08
N SER A 133 15.20 -2.94 2.79
CA SER A 133 16.47 -2.34 2.40
C SER A 133 17.01 -2.97 1.12
N ASP A 134 17.77 -2.22 0.32
CA ASP A 134 18.33 -2.70 -0.96
C ASP A 134 19.08 -4.03 -0.82
N GLU A 135 19.91 -4.17 0.22
CA GLU A 135 20.65 -5.40 0.50
C GLU A 135 19.71 -6.57 0.80
N ARG A 136 18.66 -6.32 1.58
CA ARG A 136 17.69 -7.33 1.96
C ARG A 136 16.84 -7.76 0.76
N GLU A 137 16.42 -6.81 -0.05
CA GLU A 137 15.66 -7.03 -1.28
C GLU A 137 16.46 -7.89 -2.26
N ARG A 138 17.73 -7.53 -2.50
CA ARG A 138 18.61 -8.30 -3.37
C ARG A 138 18.71 -9.77 -2.96
N VAL A 139 18.94 -10.04 -1.66
CA VAL A 139 19.00 -11.41 -1.13
C VAL A 139 17.68 -12.16 -1.33
N LEU A 140 16.54 -11.49 -1.18
CA LEU A 140 15.22 -12.08 -1.41
C LEU A 140 15.01 -12.43 -2.88
N LEU A 141 15.34 -11.51 -3.79
CA LEU A 141 15.20 -11.71 -5.23
C LEU A 141 16.10 -12.85 -5.73
N GLU A 142 17.36 -12.91 -5.31
CA GLU A 142 18.27 -14.00 -5.67
C GLU A 142 17.72 -15.37 -5.23
N LYS A 143 17.19 -15.46 -4.00
CA LYS A 143 16.55 -16.68 -3.50
C LYS A 143 15.30 -17.06 -4.29
N TRP A 144 14.47 -16.09 -4.64
CA TRP A 144 13.23 -16.31 -5.38
C TRP A 144 13.51 -16.84 -6.80
N CYS A 145 14.43 -16.19 -7.52
CA CYS A 145 14.84 -16.59 -8.86
C CYS A 145 15.41 -18.02 -8.87
N ASN A 146 16.26 -18.37 -7.89
CA ASN A 146 16.79 -19.72 -7.76
C ASN A 146 15.70 -20.76 -7.44
N LYS A 147 14.70 -20.40 -6.63
CA LYS A 147 13.54 -21.26 -6.33
C LYS A 147 12.70 -21.52 -7.59
N GLY A 148 12.53 -20.52 -8.46
CA GLY A 148 11.84 -20.66 -9.75
C GLY A 148 12.57 -21.60 -10.71
N GLN A 149 13.89 -21.42 -10.86
CA GLN A 149 14.71 -22.30 -11.71
C GLN A 149 14.67 -23.76 -11.25
N MET A 150 14.76 -24.04 -9.95
CA MET A 150 14.67 -25.41 -9.44
C MET A 150 13.31 -26.07 -9.69
N ARG A 151 12.21 -25.31 -9.75
CA ARG A 151 10.88 -25.85 -10.09
C ARG A 151 10.81 -26.26 -11.56
N GLU A 152 11.36 -25.44 -12.47
CA GLU A 152 11.40 -25.73 -13.92
C GLU A 152 12.25 -26.96 -14.31
N PHE A 153 13.26 -27.32 -13.50
CA PHE A 153 14.06 -28.55 -13.73
C PHE A 153 13.48 -29.82 -13.09
N SER A 154 12.40 -29.69 -12.31
CA SER A 154 11.80 -30.80 -11.54
C SER A 154 10.45 -31.28 -12.08
N GLU A 155 9.93 -30.64 -13.13
CA GLU A 155 8.75 -31.05 -13.91
C GLU A 155 9.15 -31.64 -15.26
#